data_AF-M1C887-F1
#
_entry.id   AF-M1C887-F1
#
_cell.length_a   1.000
_cell.length_b   1.000
_cell.length_c   1.000
_cell.angle_alpha   90.00
_cell.angle_beta   90.00
_cell.angle_gamma   90.00
#
_symmetry.space_group_name_H-M   'P 1'
#
loop_
_entity.id
_entity.type
_entity.pdbx_description
1 polymer ?
#
loop_
_entity_poly.entity_id
_entity_poly.type
_entity_poly.pdbx_seq_one_letter_code
_entity_poly.pdbx_strand_id
1 'polypeptide(L)'
;MSVIGGSETCGPKIILRSIKGINKSEEVLITYTDLLQPKVMRQSELWSKYRFSCCCKRCRAMPTTYMDHCLQEILILNLDCSNMASGDNFYENHVMEKLMDCLNDAINDFLSFNNPKNCCEKLEILLTQDHANILLKPDGEQLHQLFRLHPLHHVSLHAYMTLASAYQVSVGELLALDPEGDEHQTKAFNMSRKSAAYSLLLAGATQHLLESESSLIVPVSNFWMTAGETLLSFVRRSAWNLFSRGWHIEDFSFSSCQICGKCTLLDRFRDKFTDFHYENAEFADVTSQFLSCVTDITPKIWGFLREEDGYLKVVEDPINFRWLGSRMATHATSPNASEKTGSGLEAEDNHNEIRVKLFLLGIHCLIYGAFLSTVCFGPNSQLMSKVESLLSVKGTLNG
;
A
#
# COMPACT_ATOMS: atom_id res chain seq x y z
N MET A 1 -11.93 -35.34 -27.08
CA MET A 1 -11.22 -36.61 -26.79
C MET A 1 -11.26 -36.86 -25.30
N SER A 2 -11.32 -38.13 -24.90
CA SER A 2 -11.90 -38.64 -23.66
C SER A 2 -11.38 -38.04 -22.35
N VAL A 3 -12.33 -37.68 -21.50
CA VAL A 3 -12.19 -37.68 -20.04
C VAL A 3 -12.05 -39.13 -19.60
N ILE A 4 -10.86 -39.51 -19.12
CA ILE A 4 -10.66 -40.74 -18.36
C ILE A 4 -10.46 -40.31 -16.91
N GLY A 5 -11.45 -40.63 -16.08
CA GLY A 5 -11.36 -40.52 -14.64
C GLY A 5 -10.29 -41.47 -14.10
N GLY A 6 -9.50 -40.98 -13.15
CA GLY A 6 -8.49 -41.76 -12.47
C GLY A 6 -7.75 -40.92 -11.43
N SER A 7 -8.18 -41.06 -10.17
CA SER A 7 -7.49 -40.66 -8.94
C SER A 7 -7.27 -39.15 -8.73
N GLU A 8 -8.13 -38.57 -7.90
CA GLU A 8 -7.81 -37.38 -7.12
C GLU A 8 -6.50 -37.63 -6.35
N THR A 9 -5.43 -37.04 -6.86
CA THR A 9 -4.20 -36.82 -6.10
C THR A 9 -4.50 -35.78 -5.01
N CYS A 10 -5.11 -36.24 -3.92
CA CYS A 10 -5.56 -35.43 -2.79
C CYS A 10 -4.39 -35.23 -1.82
N GLY A 11 -3.40 -34.44 -2.25
CA GLY A 11 -2.26 -33.99 -1.44
C GLY A 11 -1.88 -32.56 -1.82
N PRO A 12 -1.10 -31.86 -0.98
CA PRO A 12 -0.66 -30.50 -1.28
C PRO A 12 0.07 -30.44 -2.63
N LYS A 13 -0.38 -29.56 -3.54
CA LYS A 13 0.24 -29.38 -4.86
C LYS A 13 1.00 -28.07 -4.88
N ILE A 14 2.26 -28.13 -5.33
CA ILE A 14 3.06 -26.94 -5.65
C ILE A 14 2.87 -26.66 -7.14
N ILE A 15 2.47 -25.42 -7.46
CA ILE A 15 2.29 -24.97 -8.83
C ILE A 15 3.36 -23.92 -9.12
N LEU A 16 4.14 -24.13 -10.18
CA LEU A 16 5.11 -23.15 -10.67
C LEU A 16 4.52 -22.44 -11.90
N ARG A 17 4.51 -21.10 -11.88
CA ARG A 17 4.02 -20.27 -12.99
C ARG A 17 5.06 -19.22 -13.37
N SER A 18 5.12 -18.92 -14.66
CA SER A 18 5.96 -17.84 -15.19
C SER A 18 5.24 -16.49 -15.06
N ILE A 19 5.92 -15.51 -14.46
CA ILE A 19 5.44 -14.12 -14.38
C ILE A 19 5.89 -13.24 -15.55
N LYS A 20 6.69 -13.81 -16.45
CA LYS A 20 7.23 -13.17 -17.67
C LYS A 20 7.49 -14.25 -18.73
N GLY A 21 7.67 -13.85 -19.99
CA GLY A 21 8.14 -14.76 -21.03
C GLY A 21 9.50 -15.37 -20.68
N ILE A 22 9.65 -16.68 -20.90
CA ILE A 22 10.89 -17.43 -20.66
C ILE A 22 11.36 -18.01 -21.99
N ASN A 23 12.56 -17.65 -22.41
CA ASN A 23 13.11 -18.17 -23.65
C ASN A 23 13.56 -19.63 -23.51
N LYS A 24 13.61 -20.37 -24.62
CA LYS A 24 14.19 -21.72 -24.62
C LYS A 24 15.63 -21.63 -24.09
N SER A 25 15.97 -22.52 -23.16
CA SER A 25 17.27 -22.55 -22.47
C SER A 25 17.57 -21.38 -21.53
N GLU A 26 16.59 -20.51 -21.23
CA GLU A 26 16.69 -19.54 -20.13
C GLU A 26 16.56 -20.25 -18.78
N GLU A 27 17.40 -19.87 -17.81
CA GLU A 27 17.33 -20.38 -16.45
C GLU A 27 16.03 -19.93 -15.77
N VAL A 28 15.33 -20.86 -15.14
CA VAL A 28 14.12 -20.57 -14.37
C VAL A 28 14.52 -20.21 -12.95
N LEU A 29 14.20 -18.99 -12.54
CA LEU A 29 14.58 -18.42 -11.25
C LEU A 29 13.34 -18.14 -10.40
N ILE A 30 13.49 -18.33 -9.09
CA ILE A 30 12.50 -17.94 -8.07
C ILE A 30 13.17 -17.12 -6.97
N THR A 31 12.38 -16.45 -6.15
CA THR A 31 12.87 -15.61 -5.05
C THR A 31 12.80 -16.38 -3.73
N TYR A 32 13.89 -16.38 -2.96
CA TYR A 32 13.95 -17.02 -1.63
C TYR A 32 13.74 -16.04 -0.48
N THR A 33 13.85 -14.73 -0.76
CA THR A 33 13.71 -13.66 0.21
C THR A 33 12.62 -12.69 -0.23
N ASP A 34 12.22 -11.81 0.68
CA ASP A 34 11.42 -10.65 0.32
C ASP A 34 12.21 -9.73 -0.62
N LEU A 35 11.52 -9.21 -1.66
CA LEU A 35 12.08 -8.28 -2.64
C LEU A 35 11.87 -6.81 -2.27
N LEU A 36 10.98 -6.52 -1.30
CA LEU A 36 10.77 -5.19 -0.71
C LEU A 36 11.80 -4.86 0.38
N GLN A 37 12.92 -5.58 0.35
CA GLN A 37 14.08 -5.32 1.19
C GLN A 37 15.29 -4.92 0.33
N PRO A 38 16.20 -4.12 0.89
CA PRO A 38 17.36 -3.66 0.17
C PRO A 38 18.39 -4.76 -0.08
N LYS A 39 19.30 -4.51 -1.03
CA LYS A 39 20.36 -5.44 -1.43
C LYS A 39 21.13 -6.02 -0.25
N VAL A 40 21.53 -5.20 0.72
CA VAL A 40 22.34 -5.66 1.87
C VAL A 40 21.58 -6.69 2.72
N MET A 41 20.30 -6.45 3.00
CA MET A 41 19.47 -7.37 3.78
C MET A 41 19.21 -8.67 3.02
N ARG A 42 18.86 -8.58 1.73
CA ARG A 42 18.68 -9.77 0.88
C ARG A 42 19.94 -10.63 0.82
N GLN A 43 21.12 -10.03 0.70
CA GLN A 43 22.40 -10.76 0.71
C GLN A 43 22.68 -11.40 2.07
N SER A 44 22.42 -10.69 3.15
CA SER A 44 22.60 -11.19 4.51
C SER A 44 21.68 -12.39 4.81
N GLU A 45 20.41 -12.29 4.42
CA GLU A 45 19.45 -13.40 4.56
C GLU A 45 19.85 -14.62 3.72
N LEU A 46 20.22 -14.39 2.45
CA LEU A 46 20.66 -15.48 1.56
C LEU A 46 21.92 -16.17 2.07
N TRP A 47 22.88 -15.40 2.59
CA TRP A 47 24.09 -15.95 3.17
C TRP A 47 23.80 -16.73 4.46
N SER A 48 23.02 -16.16 5.37
CA SER A 48 22.74 -16.78 6.67
C SER A 48 21.92 -18.07 6.54
N LYS A 49 20.87 -18.08 5.70
CA LYS A 49 19.96 -19.23 5.53
C LYS A 49 20.42 -20.22 4.48
N TYR A 50 20.91 -19.73 3.33
CA TYR A 50 21.17 -20.56 2.14
C TYR A 50 22.66 -20.64 1.75
N ARG A 51 23.54 -19.92 2.46
CA ARG A 51 25.01 -20.00 2.32
C ARG A 51 25.53 -19.64 0.92
N PHE A 52 24.85 -18.73 0.22
CA PHE A 52 25.33 -18.18 -1.04
C PHE A 52 25.11 -16.67 -1.12
N SER A 53 25.91 -16.01 -1.95
CA SER A 53 25.72 -14.60 -2.30
C SER A 53 25.06 -14.49 -3.68
N CYS A 54 23.92 -13.81 -3.75
CA CYS A 54 23.19 -13.69 -5.00
C CYS A 54 23.92 -12.77 -5.98
N CYS A 55 23.98 -13.18 -7.24
CA CYS A 55 24.63 -12.43 -8.30
C CYS A 55 23.66 -12.08 -9.44
N CYS A 56 22.35 -11.93 -9.14
CA CYS A 56 21.37 -11.50 -10.13
C CYS A 56 21.63 -10.06 -10.62
N LYS A 57 20.95 -9.63 -11.69
CA LYS A 57 21.09 -8.28 -12.28
C LYS A 57 20.95 -7.17 -11.23
N ARG A 58 19.91 -7.24 -10.40
CA ARG A 58 19.67 -6.27 -9.31
C ARG A 58 20.81 -6.25 -8.29
N CYS A 59 21.35 -7.41 -7.91
CA CYS A 59 22.48 -7.50 -6.97
C CYS A 59 23.82 -7.05 -7.57
N ARG A 60 24.05 -7.22 -8.89
CA ARG A 60 25.29 -6.82 -9.56
C ARG A 60 25.31 -5.34 -9.98
N ALA A 61 24.17 -4.67 -9.99
CA ALA A 61 24.07 -3.28 -10.45
C ALA A 61 25.03 -2.35 -9.70
N MET A 62 25.75 -1.54 -10.47
CA MET A 62 26.65 -0.46 -10.04
C MET A 62 26.44 0.72 -11.02
N PRO A 63 25.89 1.87 -10.60
CA PRO A 63 25.38 2.18 -9.26
C PRO A 63 24.18 1.29 -8.85
N THR A 64 23.78 1.36 -7.58
CA THR A 64 22.59 0.64 -7.09
C THR A 64 21.37 0.93 -7.97
N THR A 65 20.50 -0.06 -8.13
CA THR A 65 19.27 0.14 -8.89
C THR A 65 18.41 1.20 -8.22
N TYR A 66 17.55 1.87 -8.99
CA TYR A 66 16.56 2.81 -8.46
C TYR A 66 15.77 2.21 -7.28
N MET A 67 15.36 0.95 -7.41
CA MET A 67 14.67 0.22 -6.35
C MET A 67 15.50 0.09 -5.07
N ASP A 68 16.73 -0.42 -5.17
CA ASP A 68 17.56 -0.59 -3.97
C ASP A 68 17.95 0.76 -3.36
N HIS A 69 18.09 1.82 -4.17
CA HIS A 69 18.25 3.19 -3.68
C HIS A 69 17.05 3.62 -2.83
N CYS A 70 15.84 3.61 -3.40
CA CYS A 70 14.62 4.04 -2.69
C CYS A 70 14.32 3.23 -1.43
N LEU A 71 14.65 1.94 -1.41
CA LEU A 71 14.44 1.06 -0.25
C LEU A 71 15.42 1.31 0.91
N GLN A 72 16.55 1.98 0.67
CA GLN A 72 17.57 2.33 1.67
C GLN A 72 17.66 3.83 1.96
N GLU A 73 17.04 4.66 1.14
CA GLU A 73 17.19 6.11 1.20
C GLU A 73 16.64 6.71 2.52
N ILE A 74 17.50 7.47 3.18
CA ILE A 74 17.18 8.29 4.35
C ILE A 74 17.30 9.77 3.93
N LEU A 75 16.25 10.55 4.16
CA LEU A 75 16.21 11.97 3.87
C LEU A 75 16.79 12.76 5.04
N ILE A 76 17.90 13.48 4.83
CA ILE A 76 18.53 14.33 5.84
C ILE A 76 17.94 15.74 5.75
N LEU A 77 17.44 16.28 6.86
CA LEU A 77 16.69 17.55 6.89
C LEU A 77 17.52 18.76 7.31
N ASN A 78 18.61 18.56 8.05
CA ASN A 78 19.50 19.63 8.51
C ASN A 78 20.92 19.36 8.02
N LEU A 79 21.27 19.87 6.83
CA LEU A 79 22.67 19.95 6.42
C LEU A 79 22.97 21.35 5.90
N ASP A 80 23.67 22.15 6.71
CA ASP A 80 24.45 23.26 6.19
C ASP A 80 25.54 22.66 5.31
N CYS A 81 25.25 22.59 4.01
CA CYS A 81 26.14 22.06 2.99
C CYS A 81 27.44 22.86 2.95
N SER A 82 28.46 22.40 3.68
CA SER A 82 29.82 22.88 3.41
C SER A 82 30.95 21.87 3.60
N ASN A 83 30.86 20.79 4.42
CA ASN A 83 32.11 20.09 4.77
C ASN A 83 32.10 18.55 4.95
N MET A 84 31.06 17.79 4.62
CA MET A 84 31.15 16.32 4.73
C MET A 84 31.51 15.68 3.39
N ALA A 85 32.82 15.67 3.12
CA ALA A 85 33.42 14.79 2.13
C ALA A 85 33.21 13.32 2.55
N SER A 86 32.64 12.54 1.63
CA SER A 86 32.73 11.09 1.48
C SER A 86 32.96 10.22 2.74
N GLY A 87 31.92 9.47 3.11
CA GLY A 87 32.08 8.04 3.40
C GLY A 87 32.21 7.62 4.86
N ASP A 88 31.15 7.75 5.66
CA ASP A 88 31.08 7.04 6.94
C ASP A 88 29.87 6.09 7.01
N ASN A 89 30.00 4.95 6.32
CA ASN A 89 29.02 3.85 6.30
C ASN A 89 28.70 3.28 7.70
N PHE A 90 29.53 3.55 8.71
CA PHE A 90 29.31 3.07 10.07
C PHE A 90 28.10 3.76 10.73
N TYR A 91 27.87 5.03 10.41
CA TYR A 91 26.83 5.84 11.04
C TYR A 91 25.43 5.48 10.55
N GLU A 92 25.27 5.30 9.24
CA GLU A 92 24.00 4.90 8.62
C GLU A 92 23.53 3.52 9.16
N ASN A 93 24.45 2.59 9.39
CA ASN A 93 24.13 1.26 9.92
C ASN A 93 23.54 1.30 11.33
N HIS A 94 24.09 2.11 12.25
CA HIS A 94 23.59 2.21 13.63
C HIS A 94 22.18 2.83 13.69
N VAL A 95 21.94 3.84 12.86
CA VAL A 95 20.62 4.48 12.72
C VAL A 95 19.59 3.48 12.25
N MET A 96 19.97 2.69 11.24
CA MET A 96 19.12 1.65 10.68
C MET A 96 18.81 0.52 11.67
N GLU A 97 19.78 0.10 12.48
CA GLU A 97 19.56 -0.87 13.55
C GLU A 97 18.51 -0.36 14.55
N LYS A 98 18.64 0.90 15.01
CA LYS A 98 17.67 1.51 15.93
C LYS A 98 16.27 1.64 15.32
N LEU A 99 16.16 2.02 14.04
CA LEU A 99 14.87 2.10 13.35
C LEU A 99 14.20 0.73 13.23
N MET A 100 14.99 -0.31 12.93
CA MET A 100 14.51 -1.68 12.90
C MET A 100 14.08 -2.17 14.28
N ASP A 101 14.79 -1.80 15.35
CA ASP A 101 14.39 -2.12 16.72
C ASP A 101 13.06 -1.45 17.08
N CYS A 102 12.87 -0.17 16.73
CA CYS A 102 11.59 0.52 16.93
C CYS A 102 10.45 -0.14 16.15
N LEU A 103 10.70 -0.53 14.89
CA LEU A 103 9.72 -1.25 14.07
C LEU A 103 9.36 -2.61 14.70
N ASN A 104 10.36 -3.40 15.09
CA ASN A 104 10.17 -4.71 15.70
C ASN A 104 9.46 -4.61 17.05
N ASP A 105 9.78 -3.62 17.87
CA ASP A 105 9.10 -3.34 19.13
C ASP A 105 7.61 -3.01 18.91
N ALA A 106 7.29 -2.18 17.91
CA ALA A 106 5.89 -1.91 17.56
C ALA A 106 5.16 -3.15 16.99
N ILE A 107 5.84 -3.99 16.20
CA ILE A 107 5.28 -5.26 15.72
C ILE A 107 5.05 -6.23 16.89
N ASN A 108 5.96 -6.27 17.86
CA ASN A 108 5.81 -7.09 19.06
C ASN A 108 4.57 -6.66 19.86
N ASP A 109 4.29 -5.37 19.98
CA ASP A 109 3.04 -4.89 20.60
C ASP A 109 1.78 -5.30 19.85
N PHE A 110 1.85 -5.38 18.52
CA PHE A 110 0.74 -5.87 17.71
C PHE A 110 0.51 -7.37 17.92
N LEU A 111 1.60 -8.15 18.04
CA LEU A 111 1.54 -9.60 18.23
C LEU A 111 1.27 -10.02 19.69
N SER A 112 1.62 -9.17 20.66
CA SER A 112 1.49 -9.46 22.09
C SER A 112 0.26 -8.78 22.70
N PHE A 113 -0.57 -9.55 23.43
CA PHE A 113 -1.70 -9.08 24.24
C PHE A 113 -2.64 -8.03 23.59
N ASN A 114 -2.87 -8.09 22.28
CA ASN A 114 -3.86 -7.25 21.60
C ASN A 114 -3.72 -5.76 21.96
N ASN A 115 -2.53 -5.17 21.78
CA ASN A 115 -2.38 -3.72 21.89
C ASN A 115 -2.14 -3.06 20.51
N PRO A 116 -3.07 -3.23 19.55
CA PRO A 116 -2.93 -2.65 18.22
C PRO A 116 -2.89 -1.11 18.27
N LYS A 117 -3.47 -0.50 19.30
CA LYS A 117 -3.42 0.95 19.51
C LYS A 117 -2.01 1.45 19.79
N ASN A 118 -1.29 0.82 20.74
CA ASN A 118 0.10 1.19 21.04
C ASN A 118 1.02 0.94 19.84
N CYS A 119 0.81 -0.16 19.11
CA CYS A 119 1.48 -0.40 17.84
C CYS A 119 1.27 0.77 16.86
N CYS A 120 0.02 1.19 16.66
CA CYS A 120 -0.28 2.31 15.76
C CYS A 120 0.41 3.60 16.20
N GLU A 121 0.37 3.93 17.49
CA GLU A 121 1.02 5.12 18.04
C GLU A 121 2.54 5.11 17.81
N LYS A 122 3.22 4.00 18.12
CA LYS A 122 4.66 3.83 17.90
C LYS A 122 5.03 3.97 16.41
N LEU A 123 4.26 3.38 15.51
CA LEU A 123 4.53 3.45 14.07
C LEU A 123 4.23 4.83 13.47
N GLU A 124 3.17 5.50 13.91
CA GLU A 124 2.88 6.89 13.51
C GLU A 124 4.02 7.82 13.96
N ILE A 125 4.54 7.65 15.17
CA ILE A 125 5.72 8.36 15.68
C ILE A 125 6.94 8.06 14.82
N LEU A 126 7.23 6.78 14.56
CA LEU A 126 8.37 6.34 13.74
C LEU A 126 8.37 7.00 12.35
N LEU A 127 7.20 7.19 11.74
CA LEU A 127 7.05 7.76 10.40
C LEU A 127 7.02 9.30 10.40
N THR A 128 6.46 9.90 11.46
CA THR A 128 6.20 11.34 11.54
C THR A 128 7.39 12.13 12.10
N GLN A 129 8.08 11.58 13.11
CA GLN A 129 9.13 12.31 13.80
C GLN A 129 10.37 12.44 12.94
N ASP A 130 10.92 13.65 12.94
CA ASP A 130 12.29 13.89 12.49
C ASP A 130 13.20 13.28 13.56
N HIS A 131 13.88 12.20 13.20
CA HIS A 131 14.70 11.46 14.14
C HIS A 131 16.01 12.20 14.35
N ALA A 132 16.32 12.54 15.59
CA ALA A 132 17.58 13.16 15.95
C ALA A 132 18.65 12.10 16.15
N ASN A 133 19.69 12.13 15.32
CA ASN A 133 20.95 11.48 15.64
C ASN A 133 21.94 12.51 16.18
N ILE A 134 22.73 12.08 17.16
CA ILE A 134 23.86 12.84 17.67
C ILE A 134 25.09 12.38 16.91
N LEU A 135 25.66 13.22 16.07
CA LEU A 135 26.93 12.99 15.40
C LEU A 135 28.02 13.69 16.21
N LEU A 136 29.06 12.97 16.60
CA LEU A 136 30.24 13.61 17.18
C LEU A 136 31.14 14.04 16.03
N LYS A 137 31.31 15.34 15.85
CA LYS A 137 32.32 15.89 14.95
C LYS A 137 33.73 15.55 15.47
N PRO A 138 34.76 15.58 14.60
CA PRO A 138 36.16 15.31 14.98
C PRO A 138 36.72 16.26 16.07
N ASP A 139 36.11 17.42 16.23
CA ASP A 139 36.43 18.45 17.24
C ASP A 139 35.69 18.24 18.58
N GLY A 140 34.86 17.20 18.70
CA GLY A 140 34.07 16.89 19.90
C GLY A 140 32.71 17.58 19.97
N GLU A 141 32.32 18.36 18.96
CA GLU A 141 30.99 18.97 18.90
C GLU A 141 29.90 17.95 18.55
N GLN A 142 28.77 18.01 19.27
CA GLN A 142 27.58 17.22 18.96
C GLN A 142 26.76 17.93 17.88
N LEU A 143 26.66 17.32 16.70
CA LEU A 143 25.76 17.73 15.65
C LEU A 143 24.45 16.95 15.77
N HIS A 144 23.33 17.66 15.85
CA HIS A 144 22.02 17.03 15.79
C HIS A 144 21.58 16.92 14.32
N GLN A 145 21.68 15.72 13.77
CA GLN A 145 21.19 15.44 12.43
C GLN A 145 19.76 14.96 12.51
N LEU A 146 18.83 15.75 11.97
CA LEU A 146 17.45 15.34 11.76
C LEU A 146 17.36 14.56 10.46
N PHE A 147 16.75 13.40 10.52
CA PHE A 147 16.46 12.61 9.34
C PHE A 147 15.04 12.07 9.33
N ARG A 148 14.59 11.70 8.13
CA ARG A 148 13.28 11.12 7.87
C ARG A 148 13.41 9.95 6.92
N LEU A 149 12.60 8.92 7.14
CA LEU A 149 12.53 7.81 6.19
C LEU A 149 11.92 8.27 4.86
N HIS A 150 12.54 7.88 3.76
CA HIS A 150 11.94 8.02 2.44
C HIS A 150 10.62 7.22 2.39
N PRO A 151 9.53 7.71 1.76
CA PRO A 151 8.25 6.98 1.77
C PRO A 151 8.29 5.59 1.11
N LEU A 152 9.26 5.35 0.24
CA LEU A 152 9.52 4.03 -0.36
C LEU A 152 10.54 3.20 0.41
N HIS A 153 11.06 3.69 1.54
CA HIS A 153 12.03 2.98 2.36
C HIS A 153 11.40 1.69 2.92
N HIS A 154 12.16 0.59 3.00
CA HIS A 154 11.59 -0.71 3.41
C HIS A 154 10.93 -0.67 4.79
N VAL A 155 11.51 0.04 5.77
CA VAL A 155 10.91 0.26 7.10
C VAL A 155 9.56 0.97 6.98
N SER A 156 9.45 1.98 6.10
CA SER A 156 8.19 2.68 5.87
C SER A 156 7.13 1.77 5.26
N LEU A 157 7.49 0.96 4.27
CA LEU A 157 6.58 -0.01 3.66
C LEU A 157 6.07 -1.03 4.70
N HIS A 158 6.96 -1.55 5.55
CA HIS A 158 6.58 -2.44 6.66
C HIS A 158 5.68 -1.73 7.67
N ALA A 159 5.96 -0.48 8.01
CA ALA A 159 5.12 0.30 8.90
C ALA A 159 3.72 0.52 8.31
N TYR A 160 3.59 0.84 7.02
CA TYR A 160 2.28 1.00 6.37
C TYR A 160 1.47 -0.29 6.41
N MET A 161 2.11 -1.43 6.10
CA MET A 161 1.48 -2.74 6.14
C MET A 161 0.97 -3.10 7.54
N THR A 162 1.80 -2.86 8.57
CA THR A 162 1.44 -3.12 9.96
C THR A 162 0.36 -2.15 10.44
N LEU A 163 0.46 -0.85 10.15
CA LEU A 163 -0.55 0.16 10.50
C LEU A 163 -1.91 -0.16 9.88
N ALA A 164 -1.95 -0.51 8.61
CA ALA A 164 -3.18 -0.91 7.92
C ALA A 164 -3.88 -2.06 8.65
N SER A 165 -3.11 -3.08 9.06
CA SER A 165 -3.61 -4.26 9.77
C SER A 165 -4.01 -3.96 11.21
N ALA A 166 -3.17 -3.22 11.94
CA ALA A 166 -3.40 -2.87 13.33
C ALA A 166 -4.65 -2.01 13.50
N TYR A 167 -4.83 -0.98 12.66
CA TYR A 167 -6.08 -0.20 12.67
C TYR A 167 -7.30 -1.06 12.36
N GLN A 168 -7.22 -1.98 11.40
CA GLN A 168 -8.34 -2.86 11.06
C GLN A 168 -8.72 -3.77 12.25
N VAL A 169 -7.75 -4.29 13.00
CA VAL A 169 -7.98 -5.10 14.21
C VAL A 169 -8.58 -4.26 15.32
N SER A 170 -8.04 -3.06 15.59
CA SER A 170 -8.58 -2.15 16.62
C SER A 170 -10.05 -1.84 16.39
N VAL A 171 -10.48 -1.76 15.14
CA VAL A 171 -11.87 -1.52 14.82
C VAL A 171 -12.77 -2.69 15.21
N GLY A 172 -12.32 -3.93 14.98
CA GLY A 172 -13.04 -5.12 15.41
C GLY A 172 -13.22 -5.16 16.92
N GLU A 173 -12.17 -4.79 17.67
CA GLU A 173 -12.18 -4.74 19.14
C GLU A 173 -13.14 -3.66 19.66
N LEU A 174 -13.10 -2.45 19.10
CA LEU A 174 -13.99 -1.35 19.51
C LEU A 174 -15.47 -1.71 19.29
N LEU A 175 -15.80 -2.30 18.14
CA LEU A 175 -17.18 -2.67 17.82
C LEU A 175 -17.67 -3.89 18.62
N ALA A 176 -16.77 -4.76 19.06
CA ALA A 176 -17.14 -5.89 19.92
C ALA A 176 -17.47 -5.46 21.36
N LEU A 177 -16.85 -4.38 21.84
CA LEU A 177 -17.07 -3.84 23.19
C LEU A 177 -18.37 -3.05 23.32
N ASP A 178 -18.69 -2.23 22.32
CA ASP A 178 -19.86 -1.36 22.33
C ASP A 178 -20.34 -1.05 20.89
N PRO A 179 -21.28 -1.87 20.35
CA PRO A 179 -21.76 -1.71 18.99
C PRO A 179 -22.59 -0.44 18.75
N GLU A 180 -23.23 0.10 19.80
CA GLU A 180 -24.24 1.16 19.70
C GLU A 180 -23.74 2.52 20.23
N GLY A 181 -22.62 2.58 20.94
CA GLY A 181 -22.05 3.84 21.41
C GLY A 181 -21.51 4.72 20.29
N ASP A 182 -22.07 5.93 20.15
CA ASP A 182 -21.67 6.94 19.15
C ASP A 182 -20.16 7.26 19.19
N GLU A 183 -19.54 7.27 20.37
CA GLU A 183 -18.10 7.52 20.52
C GLU A 183 -17.24 6.37 19.95
N HIS A 184 -17.61 5.12 20.25
CA HIS A 184 -16.93 3.93 19.73
C HIS A 184 -17.09 3.81 18.21
N GLN A 185 -18.28 4.11 17.68
CA GLN A 185 -18.53 4.15 16.25
C GLN A 185 -17.70 5.22 15.53
N THR A 186 -17.58 6.42 16.11
CA THR A 186 -16.77 7.51 15.54
C THR A 186 -15.28 7.14 15.53
N LYS A 187 -14.75 6.56 16.63
CA LYS A 187 -13.36 6.06 16.68
C LYS A 187 -13.11 4.94 15.67
N ALA A 188 -14.03 3.98 15.58
CA ALA A 188 -13.97 2.88 14.62
C ALA A 188 -13.99 3.38 13.17
N PHE A 189 -14.77 4.44 12.89
CA PHE A 189 -14.80 5.10 11.59
C PHE A 189 -13.43 5.68 11.23
N ASN A 190 -12.83 6.47 12.13
CA ASN A 190 -11.52 7.08 11.91
C ASN A 190 -10.41 6.04 11.74
N MET A 191 -10.39 4.99 12.57
CA MET A 191 -9.41 3.91 12.42
C MET A 191 -9.58 3.15 11.09
N SER A 192 -10.81 2.92 10.65
CA SER A 192 -11.06 2.29 9.33
C SER A 192 -10.61 3.16 8.18
N ARG A 193 -10.81 4.48 8.30
CA ARG A 193 -10.31 5.47 7.34
C ARG A 193 -8.79 5.42 7.25
N LYS A 194 -8.08 5.41 8.39
CA LYS A 194 -6.61 5.28 8.44
C LYS A 194 -6.13 3.95 7.87
N SER A 195 -6.81 2.84 8.19
CA SER A 195 -6.50 1.52 7.61
C SER A 195 -6.58 1.53 6.08
N ALA A 196 -7.65 2.10 5.53
CA ALA A 196 -7.83 2.23 4.09
C ALA A 196 -6.78 3.16 3.45
N ALA A 197 -6.44 4.27 4.11
CA ALA A 197 -5.43 5.22 3.64
C ALA A 197 -4.02 4.59 3.58
N TYR A 198 -3.59 3.89 4.63
CA TYR A 198 -2.31 3.17 4.63
C TYR A 198 -2.26 2.01 3.65
N SER A 199 -3.37 1.28 3.49
CA SER A 199 -3.48 0.21 2.49
C SER A 199 -3.32 0.77 1.06
N LEU A 200 -3.97 1.90 0.77
CA LEU A 200 -3.85 2.59 -0.51
C LEU A 200 -2.44 3.10 -0.75
N LEU A 201 -1.81 3.73 0.27
CA LEU A 201 -0.44 4.20 0.19
C LEU A 201 0.56 3.08 -0.09
N LEU A 202 0.42 1.94 0.61
CA LEU A 202 1.27 0.77 0.38
C LEU A 202 1.09 0.20 -1.03
N ALA A 203 -0.15 0.12 -1.51
CA ALA A 203 -0.44 -0.37 -2.86
C ALA A 203 0.14 0.56 -3.94
N GLY A 204 -0.01 1.87 -3.80
CA GLY A 204 0.58 2.83 -4.72
C GLY A 204 2.12 2.86 -4.67
N ALA A 205 2.71 2.83 -3.48
CA ALA A 205 4.16 2.77 -3.29
C ALA A 205 4.77 1.54 -3.97
N THR A 206 4.15 0.37 -3.79
CA THR A 206 4.64 -0.88 -4.37
C THR A 206 4.35 -0.98 -5.86
N GLN A 207 3.25 -0.38 -6.35
CA GLN A 207 3.00 -0.22 -7.78
C GLN A 207 4.07 0.64 -8.46
N HIS A 208 4.48 1.75 -7.82
CA HIS A 208 5.57 2.59 -8.32
C HIS A 208 6.90 1.80 -8.40
N LEU A 209 7.16 0.95 -7.40
CA LEU A 209 8.33 0.06 -7.42
C LEU A 209 8.23 -1.05 -8.49
N LEU A 210 7.02 -1.56 -8.78
CA LEU A 210 6.78 -2.59 -9.81
C LEU A 210 7.24 -2.13 -11.19
N GLU A 211 7.07 -0.85 -11.51
CA GLU A 211 7.51 -0.26 -12.79
C GLU A 211 9.03 -0.42 -13.01
N SER A 212 9.79 -0.57 -11.93
CA SER A 212 11.24 -0.80 -11.96
C SER A 212 11.65 -2.28 -11.80
N GLU A 213 10.80 -3.14 -11.22
CA GLU A 213 11.08 -4.56 -10.98
C GLU A 213 9.78 -5.38 -11.06
N SER A 214 9.56 -6.04 -12.20
CA SER A 214 8.38 -6.86 -12.46
C SER A 214 8.20 -8.02 -11.47
N SER A 215 9.28 -8.44 -10.78
CA SER A 215 9.24 -9.52 -9.79
C SER A 215 8.37 -9.19 -8.57
N LEU A 216 7.97 -7.92 -8.37
CA LEU A 216 7.06 -7.48 -7.31
C LEU A 216 5.57 -7.73 -7.63
N ILE A 217 5.22 -8.34 -8.76
CA ILE A 217 3.82 -8.50 -9.18
C ILE A 217 2.94 -9.21 -8.14
N VAL A 218 3.50 -10.20 -7.41
CA VAL A 218 2.78 -10.95 -6.37
C VAL A 218 2.43 -10.05 -5.17
N PRO A 219 3.38 -9.39 -4.47
CA PRO A 219 3.03 -8.49 -3.38
C PRO A 219 2.13 -7.34 -3.84
N VAL A 220 2.36 -6.77 -5.03
CA VAL A 220 1.56 -5.66 -5.56
C VAL A 220 0.10 -6.08 -5.82
N SER A 221 -0.11 -7.27 -6.37
CA SER A 221 -1.45 -7.88 -6.49
C SER A 221 -2.16 -7.91 -5.13
N ASN A 222 -1.51 -8.47 -4.11
CA ASN A 222 -2.07 -8.58 -2.76
C ASN A 222 -2.37 -7.21 -2.15
N PHE A 223 -1.46 -6.24 -2.28
CA PHE A 223 -1.68 -4.91 -1.71
C PHE A 223 -2.82 -4.15 -2.38
N TRP A 224 -2.99 -4.25 -3.70
CA TRP A 224 -4.15 -3.69 -4.38
C TRP A 224 -5.47 -4.34 -3.95
N MET A 225 -5.49 -5.67 -3.78
CA MET A 225 -6.66 -6.35 -3.23
C MET A 225 -6.97 -5.87 -1.82
N THR A 226 -5.98 -5.82 -0.92
CA THR A 226 -6.16 -5.33 0.44
C THR A 226 -6.63 -3.88 0.49
N ALA A 227 -6.10 -3.00 -0.36
CA ALA A 227 -6.58 -1.62 -0.50
C ALA A 227 -8.05 -1.57 -0.96
N GLY A 228 -8.42 -2.41 -1.93
CA GLY A 228 -9.80 -2.52 -2.38
C GLY A 228 -10.75 -3.04 -1.30
N GLU A 229 -10.35 -4.06 -0.54
CA GLU A 229 -11.13 -4.63 0.57
C GLU A 229 -11.33 -3.62 1.70
N THR A 230 -10.26 -2.94 2.12
CA THR A 230 -10.31 -1.95 3.21
C THR A 230 -11.14 -0.72 2.82
N LEU A 231 -10.99 -0.19 1.60
CA LEU A 231 -11.83 0.90 1.08
C LEU A 231 -13.31 0.53 1.07
N LEU A 232 -13.65 -0.66 0.56
CA LEU A 232 -15.05 -1.09 0.46
C LEU A 232 -15.65 -1.41 1.83
N SER A 233 -14.85 -1.98 2.74
CA SER A 233 -15.24 -2.16 4.15
C SER A 233 -15.54 -0.82 4.82
N PHE A 234 -14.67 0.17 4.59
CA PHE A 234 -14.84 1.52 5.12
C PHE A 234 -16.10 2.21 4.58
N VAL A 235 -16.35 2.17 3.27
CA VAL A 235 -17.55 2.76 2.62
C VAL A 235 -18.86 2.18 3.18
N ARG A 236 -18.87 0.93 3.62
CA ARG A 236 -20.07 0.22 4.10
C ARG A 236 -20.44 0.52 5.55
N ARG A 237 -19.63 1.27 6.28
CA ARG A 237 -19.91 1.51 7.70
C ARG A 237 -21.20 2.28 7.91
N SER A 238 -21.94 1.93 8.96
CA SER A 238 -23.14 2.65 9.40
C SER A 238 -22.82 4.08 9.84
N ALA A 239 -21.62 4.30 10.39
CA ALA A 239 -21.15 5.59 10.90
C ALA A 239 -21.06 6.70 9.83
N TRP A 240 -21.13 6.39 8.53
CA TRP A 240 -21.32 7.42 7.49
C TRP A 240 -22.59 8.24 7.72
N ASN A 241 -23.60 7.64 8.34
CA ASN A 241 -24.88 8.29 8.63
C ASN A 241 -24.79 9.28 9.82
N LEU A 242 -23.76 9.15 10.69
CA LEU A 242 -23.56 10.05 11.85
C LEU A 242 -23.11 11.46 11.42
N PHE A 243 -22.44 11.58 10.27
CA PHE A 243 -21.97 12.86 9.74
C PHE A 243 -23.03 13.60 8.91
N SER A 244 -24.15 12.95 8.64
CA SER A 244 -25.24 13.48 7.82
C SER A 244 -26.36 13.92 8.77
N ARG A 245 -26.38 15.21 9.13
CA ARG A 245 -27.28 15.73 10.17
C ARG A 245 -28.75 15.61 9.75
N GLY A 246 -29.42 14.57 10.24
CA GLY A 246 -30.86 14.57 10.47
C GLY A 246 -31.76 14.06 9.35
N TRP A 247 -31.22 13.42 8.31
CA TRP A 247 -32.01 12.72 7.31
C TRP A 247 -31.68 11.24 7.34
N HIS A 248 -32.72 10.39 7.32
CA HIS A 248 -32.56 8.96 7.05
C HIS A 248 -31.94 8.84 5.66
N ILE A 249 -30.63 8.63 5.58
CA ILE A 249 -30.00 8.19 4.34
C ILE A 249 -30.64 6.83 4.04
N GLU A 250 -31.45 6.79 2.98
CA GLU A 250 -31.83 5.52 2.34
C GLU A 250 -30.54 4.69 2.18
N ASP A 251 -30.59 3.41 2.55
CA ASP A 251 -29.45 2.50 2.44
C ASP A 251 -28.68 2.78 1.16
N PHE A 252 -27.41 3.19 1.28
CA PHE A 252 -26.58 3.55 0.13
C PHE A 252 -26.55 2.37 -0.84
N SER A 253 -27.38 2.45 -1.88
CA SER A 253 -27.57 1.34 -2.78
C SER A 253 -26.44 1.34 -3.79
N PHE A 254 -25.54 0.37 -3.66
CA PHE A 254 -24.42 0.19 -4.58
C PHE A 254 -24.85 -0.04 -6.04
N SER A 255 -26.13 -0.36 -6.28
CA SER A 255 -26.72 -0.45 -7.62
C SER A 255 -26.83 0.90 -8.36
N SER A 256 -26.76 2.04 -7.65
CA SER A 256 -26.79 3.38 -8.25
C SER A 256 -25.41 3.95 -8.57
N CYS A 257 -24.33 3.32 -8.07
CA CYS A 257 -22.97 3.73 -8.39
C CYS A 257 -22.69 3.46 -9.87
N GLN A 258 -22.55 4.53 -10.65
CA GLN A 258 -22.24 4.45 -12.07
C GLN A 258 -20.99 3.60 -12.31
N ILE A 259 -21.11 2.65 -13.23
CA ILE A 259 -19.96 1.91 -13.77
C ILE A 259 -18.98 2.93 -14.33
N CYS A 260 -17.68 2.72 -14.09
CA CYS A 260 -16.64 3.60 -14.62
C CYS A 260 -16.71 3.66 -16.14
N GLY A 261 -17.23 4.76 -16.70
CA GLY A 261 -17.27 4.95 -18.15
C GLY A 261 -15.90 5.24 -18.80
N LYS A 262 -14.82 5.27 -18.00
CA LYS A 262 -13.46 5.61 -18.46
C LYS A 262 -12.56 4.39 -18.70
N CYS A 263 -12.96 3.20 -18.28
CA CYS A 263 -12.16 1.98 -18.45
C CYS A 263 -13.04 0.75 -18.66
N THR A 264 -12.45 -0.29 -19.23
CA THR A 264 -13.12 -1.57 -19.50
C THR A 264 -12.79 -2.64 -18.43
N LEU A 265 -12.23 -2.23 -17.29
CA LEU A 265 -11.75 -3.15 -16.25
C LEU A 265 -12.86 -4.07 -15.72
N LEU A 266 -14.05 -3.53 -15.48
CA LEU A 266 -15.19 -4.30 -14.97
C LEU A 266 -15.69 -5.32 -15.98
N ASP A 267 -15.78 -4.92 -17.26
CA ASP A 267 -16.21 -5.82 -18.35
C ASP A 267 -15.20 -6.95 -18.53
N ARG A 268 -13.90 -6.63 -18.58
CA ARG A 268 -12.83 -7.65 -18.66
C ARG A 268 -12.81 -8.60 -17.47
N PHE A 269 -13.12 -8.10 -16.28
CA PHE A 269 -13.25 -8.93 -15.09
C PHE A 269 -14.47 -9.87 -15.17
N ARG A 270 -15.62 -9.39 -15.68
CA ARG A 270 -16.83 -10.20 -15.89
C ARG A 270 -16.55 -11.35 -16.86
N ASP A 271 -15.75 -11.09 -17.90
CA ASP A 271 -15.28 -12.12 -18.84
C ASP A 271 -14.11 -12.95 -18.28
N LYS A 272 -13.83 -12.86 -16.97
CA LYS A 272 -12.78 -13.60 -16.24
C LYS A 272 -11.40 -13.54 -16.90
N PHE A 273 -11.15 -12.48 -17.68
CA PHE A 273 -9.94 -12.36 -18.47
C PHE A 273 -9.73 -13.58 -19.41
N THR A 274 -10.79 -14.19 -19.96
CA THR A 274 -10.70 -15.45 -20.74
C THR A 274 -10.04 -15.32 -22.10
N ASP A 275 -10.06 -14.13 -22.71
CA ASP A 275 -9.41 -13.84 -23.99
C ASP A 275 -7.94 -13.41 -23.85
N PHE A 276 -7.35 -13.51 -22.65
CA PHE A 276 -5.94 -13.17 -22.45
C PHE A 276 -5.01 -14.15 -23.18
N HIS A 277 -4.58 -13.75 -24.37
CA HIS A 277 -3.30 -14.19 -24.89
C HIS A 277 -2.22 -13.43 -24.11
N TYR A 278 -1.20 -14.12 -23.59
CA TYR A 278 -0.11 -13.55 -22.79
C TYR A 278 0.79 -12.59 -23.60
N GLU A 279 0.21 -11.55 -24.18
CA GLU A 279 0.90 -10.51 -24.92
C GLU A 279 1.13 -9.32 -23.99
N ASN A 280 2.39 -8.85 -23.94
CA ASN A 280 2.79 -7.72 -23.09
C ASN A 280 1.95 -6.45 -23.34
N ALA A 281 1.34 -6.31 -24.52
CA ALA A 281 0.49 -5.18 -24.88
C ALA A 281 -0.81 -5.12 -24.07
N GLU A 282 -1.44 -6.27 -23.81
CA GLU A 282 -2.72 -6.31 -23.07
C GLU A 282 -2.51 -6.04 -21.58
N PHE A 283 -1.41 -6.55 -21.00
CA PHE A 283 -1.00 -6.21 -19.64
C PHE A 283 -0.76 -4.71 -19.47
N ALA A 284 -0.04 -4.10 -20.42
CA ALA A 284 0.24 -2.67 -20.40
C ALA A 284 -1.05 -1.84 -20.53
N ASP A 285 -1.98 -2.26 -21.39
CA ASP A 285 -3.28 -1.61 -21.58
C ASP A 285 -4.16 -1.66 -20.31
N VAL A 286 -4.35 -2.84 -19.70
CA VAL A 286 -5.11 -2.96 -18.44
C VAL A 286 -4.48 -2.13 -17.33
N THR A 287 -3.16 -2.19 -17.20
CA THR A 287 -2.41 -1.40 -16.22
C THR A 287 -2.57 0.10 -16.46
N SER A 288 -2.50 0.55 -17.71
CA SER A 288 -2.66 1.96 -18.07
C SER A 288 -4.08 2.47 -17.77
N GLN A 289 -5.11 1.70 -18.14
CA GLN A 289 -6.50 2.03 -17.82
C GLN A 289 -6.74 2.14 -16.32
N PHE A 290 -6.20 1.19 -15.54
CA PHE A 290 -6.26 1.22 -14.08
C PHE A 290 -5.57 2.46 -13.51
N LEU A 291 -4.29 2.69 -13.87
CA LEU A 291 -3.51 3.82 -13.40
C LEU A 291 -4.17 5.16 -13.73
N SER A 292 -4.74 5.30 -14.93
CA SER A 292 -5.51 6.47 -15.32
C SER A 292 -6.73 6.71 -14.41
N CYS A 293 -7.46 5.65 -14.06
CA CYS A 293 -8.62 5.77 -13.19
C CYS A 293 -8.23 6.12 -11.75
N VAL A 294 -7.24 5.43 -11.17
CA VAL A 294 -6.85 5.70 -9.79
C VAL A 294 -6.18 7.07 -9.65
N THR A 295 -5.44 7.54 -10.67
CA THR A 295 -4.85 8.89 -10.68
C THR A 295 -5.93 9.98 -10.81
N ASP A 296 -7.04 9.73 -11.50
CA ASP A 296 -8.16 10.69 -11.59
C ASP A 296 -9.04 10.71 -10.33
N ILE A 297 -9.23 9.56 -9.69
CA ILE A 297 -10.12 9.44 -8.52
C ILE A 297 -9.41 9.87 -7.23
N THR A 298 -8.18 9.42 -7.00
CA THR A 298 -7.49 9.55 -5.72
C THR A 298 -7.35 10.99 -5.23
N PRO A 299 -6.95 11.99 -6.05
CA PRO A 299 -6.82 13.38 -5.59
C PRO A 299 -8.13 13.97 -5.02
N LYS A 300 -9.28 13.48 -5.48
CA LYS A 300 -10.61 13.96 -5.07
C LYS A 300 -11.03 13.42 -3.69
N ILE A 301 -10.38 12.38 -3.20
CA ILE A 301 -10.71 11.71 -1.92
C ILE A 301 -9.53 11.61 -0.96
N TRP A 302 -8.29 11.85 -1.42
CA TRP A 302 -7.10 11.72 -0.59
C TRP A 302 -7.09 12.69 0.58
N GLY A 303 -7.53 13.93 0.36
CA GLY A 303 -7.69 14.93 1.43
C GLY A 303 -8.61 14.44 2.56
N PHE A 304 -9.67 13.70 2.21
CA PHE A 304 -10.57 13.09 3.18
C PHE A 304 -9.91 11.90 3.90
N LEU A 305 -9.20 11.03 3.17
CA LEU A 305 -8.54 9.84 3.71
C LEU A 305 -7.39 10.14 4.67
N ARG A 306 -6.59 11.17 4.39
CA ARG A 306 -5.34 11.43 5.14
C ARG A 306 -5.53 12.01 6.54
N GLU A 307 -6.74 12.49 6.87
CA GLU A 307 -7.05 13.18 8.13
C GLU A 307 -6.08 14.35 8.43
N GLU A 308 -6.34 15.21 9.42
CA GLU A 308 -5.47 16.38 9.68
C GLU A 308 -4.21 16.06 10.49
N ASP A 309 -4.11 14.84 11.03
CA ASP A 309 -3.09 14.41 11.99
C ASP A 309 -2.35 13.13 11.57
N GLY A 310 -1.07 13.04 11.94
CA GLY A 310 -0.21 11.87 11.71
C GLY A 310 0.59 11.92 10.42
N TYR A 311 1.21 10.79 10.06
CA TYR A 311 2.15 10.73 8.94
C TYR A 311 1.48 10.99 7.58
N LEU A 312 0.25 10.53 7.38
CA LEU A 312 -0.46 10.64 6.10
C LEU A 312 -0.60 12.09 5.60
N LYS A 313 -0.56 13.08 6.50
CA LYS A 313 -0.58 14.51 6.16
C LYS A 313 0.58 14.92 5.25
N VAL A 314 1.75 14.30 5.41
CA VAL A 314 2.95 14.67 4.64
C VAL A 314 3.01 14.02 3.27
N VAL A 315 2.10 13.06 3.01
CA VAL A 315 1.98 12.36 1.74
C VAL A 315 1.07 13.19 0.84
N GLU A 316 1.66 13.74 -0.22
CA GLU A 316 0.94 14.60 -1.17
C GLU A 316 0.02 13.77 -2.06
N ASP A 317 0.55 12.68 -2.62
CA ASP A 317 -0.15 11.76 -3.51
C ASP A 317 0.31 10.31 -3.20
N PRO A 318 -0.61 9.38 -2.86
CA PRO A 318 -0.26 7.99 -2.53
C PRO A 318 -0.06 7.11 -3.77
N ILE A 319 -0.40 7.60 -4.97
CA ILE A 319 -0.28 6.88 -6.24
C ILE A 319 0.91 7.39 -7.04
N ASN A 320 1.05 8.71 -7.17
CA ASN A 320 2.06 9.34 -8.01
C ASN A 320 3.19 9.93 -7.17
N PHE A 321 4.31 9.22 -7.08
CA PHE A 321 5.46 9.60 -6.26
C PHE A 321 6.38 10.68 -6.86
N ARG A 322 5.97 11.35 -7.96
CA ARG A 322 6.77 12.43 -8.58
C ARG A 322 7.03 13.62 -7.65
N TRP A 323 6.19 13.84 -6.64
CA TRP A 323 6.37 14.90 -5.65
C TRP A 323 7.65 14.75 -4.82
N LEU A 324 8.19 13.53 -4.71
CA LEU A 324 9.46 13.28 -4.03
C LEU A 324 10.64 13.99 -4.70
N GLY A 325 10.62 14.12 -6.03
CA GLY A 325 11.67 14.83 -6.77
C GLY A 325 11.60 16.36 -6.64
N SER A 326 10.41 16.92 -6.37
CA SER A 326 10.19 18.38 -6.32
C SER A 326 10.63 19.00 -4.99
N ARG A 327 10.62 18.24 -3.88
CA ARG A 327 11.01 18.72 -2.54
C ARG A 327 12.52 18.67 -2.26
N MET A 328 13.31 18.05 -3.14
CA MET A 328 14.77 18.17 -3.09
C MET A 328 15.28 19.59 -3.42
N ALA A 329 14.40 20.52 -3.85
CA ALA A 329 14.77 21.88 -4.26
C ALA A 329 14.20 23.03 -3.40
N THR A 330 13.22 22.81 -2.52
CA THR A 330 12.62 23.92 -1.76
C THR A 330 12.04 23.48 -0.41
N HIS A 331 12.49 24.18 0.63
CA HIS A 331 11.89 24.21 1.97
C HIS A 331 10.37 24.41 1.88
N ALA A 332 9.61 23.46 2.41
CA ALA A 332 8.16 23.49 2.40
C ALA A 332 7.66 24.64 3.30
N THR A 333 7.21 25.72 2.67
CA THR A 333 6.26 26.64 3.31
C THR A 333 4.86 26.13 2.96
N SER A 334 4.08 25.84 4.00
CA SER A 334 2.69 25.37 3.90
C SER A 334 1.84 26.30 3.03
N PRO A 335 1.02 25.80 2.09
CA PRO A 335 -0.10 26.58 1.57
C PRO A 335 -1.26 26.50 2.57
N ASN A 336 -1.63 27.66 3.11
CA ASN A 336 -2.83 27.84 3.92
C ASN A 336 -4.06 27.26 3.18
N ALA A 337 -4.71 26.28 3.80
CA ALA A 337 -6.02 25.81 3.40
C ALA A 337 -7.03 26.93 3.67
N SER A 338 -7.69 27.43 2.63
CA SER A 338 -8.83 28.34 2.80
C SER A 338 -10.01 27.53 3.35
N GLU A 339 -10.37 27.77 4.60
CA GLU A 339 -11.66 27.35 5.14
C GLU A 339 -12.78 27.99 4.33
N LYS A 340 -13.45 27.21 3.49
CA LYS A 340 -14.76 27.58 2.96
C LYS A 340 -15.81 26.96 3.88
N THR A 341 -16.45 27.83 4.67
CA THR A 341 -17.65 27.49 5.44
C THR A 341 -18.80 27.23 4.46
N GLY A 342 -18.95 25.98 4.05
CA GLY A 342 -20.03 25.52 3.17
C GLY A 342 -21.36 25.42 3.94
N SER A 343 -22.45 25.75 3.27
CA SER A 343 -23.80 25.55 3.81
C SER A 343 -24.09 24.05 4.00
N GLY A 344 -24.98 23.69 4.94
CA GLY A 344 -25.21 22.30 5.33
C GLY A 344 -25.64 21.34 4.21
N LEU A 345 -26.25 21.84 3.13
CA LEU A 345 -26.63 21.05 1.95
C LEU A 345 -25.44 20.77 1.02
N GLU A 346 -24.52 21.72 0.85
CA GLU A 346 -23.31 21.56 0.03
C GLU A 346 -22.29 20.60 0.70
N ALA A 347 -22.31 20.52 2.04
CA ALA A 347 -21.47 19.60 2.79
C ALA A 347 -21.93 18.12 2.63
N GLU A 348 -23.23 17.87 2.55
CA GLU A 348 -23.82 16.53 2.43
C GLU A 348 -23.67 15.94 1.03
N ASP A 349 -23.91 16.74 -0.02
CA ASP A 349 -23.65 16.35 -1.42
C ASP A 349 -22.17 15.99 -1.63
N ASN A 350 -21.25 16.71 -0.99
CA ASN A 350 -19.82 16.44 -1.04
C ASN A 350 -19.45 15.10 -0.36
N HIS A 351 -20.07 14.75 0.77
CA HIS A 351 -19.79 13.48 1.46
C HIS A 351 -20.31 12.27 0.69
N ASN A 352 -21.49 12.36 0.08
CA ASN A 352 -22.01 11.29 -0.78
C ASN A 352 -21.14 11.12 -2.03
N GLU A 353 -20.67 12.21 -2.64
CA GLU A 353 -19.76 12.15 -3.78
C GLU A 353 -18.41 11.50 -3.41
N ILE A 354 -17.86 11.83 -2.23
CA ILE A 354 -16.64 11.18 -1.69
C ILE A 354 -16.88 9.69 -1.49
N ARG A 355 -18.02 9.29 -0.91
CA ARG A 355 -18.37 7.89 -0.65
C ARG A 355 -18.48 7.07 -1.96
N VAL A 356 -19.11 7.64 -2.99
CA VAL A 356 -19.18 7.03 -4.34
C VAL A 356 -17.79 6.88 -4.95
N LYS A 357 -16.94 7.90 -4.86
CA LYS A 357 -15.56 7.84 -5.38
C LYS A 357 -14.70 6.82 -4.64
N LEU A 358 -14.84 6.71 -3.31
CA LEU A 358 -14.18 5.69 -2.49
C LEU A 358 -14.63 4.28 -2.89
N PHE A 359 -15.94 4.10 -3.13
CA PHE A 359 -16.48 2.85 -3.62
C PHE A 359 -15.85 2.48 -4.97
N LEU A 360 -15.88 3.40 -5.94
CA LEU A 360 -15.33 3.20 -7.27
C LEU A 360 -13.84 2.87 -7.23
N LEU A 361 -13.06 3.60 -6.44
CA LEU A 361 -11.64 3.32 -6.23
C LEU A 361 -11.44 1.91 -5.66
N GLY A 362 -12.21 1.54 -4.63
CA GLY A 362 -12.14 0.23 -4.02
C GLY A 362 -12.40 -0.92 -5.01
N ILE A 363 -13.38 -0.74 -5.92
CA ILE A 363 -13.67 -1.69 -6.99
C ILE A 363 -12.49 -1.80 -7.97
N HIS A 364 -11.93 -0.69 -8.43
CA HIS A 364 -10.77 -0.71 -9.32
C HIS A 364 -9.56 -1.39 -8.68
N CYS A 365 -9.26 -1.09 -7.42
CA CYS A 365 -8.18 -1.73 -6.67
C CYS A 365 -8.36 -3.25 -6.58
N LEU A 366 -9.59 -3.71 -6.26
CA LEU A 366 -9.91 -5.14 -6.22
C LEU A 366 -9.70 -5.80 -7.58
N ILE A 367 -10.30 -5.26 -8.64
CA ILE A 367 -10.26 -5.86 -9.98
C ILE A 367 -8.83 -5.90 -10.51
N TYR A 368 -8.07 -4.82 -10.34
CA TYR A 368 -6.68 -4.79 -10.80
C TYR A 368 -5.79 -5.73 -9.99
N GLY A 369 -5.97 -5.79 -8.66
CA GLY A 369 -5.27 -6.79 -7.85
C GLY A 369 -5.61 -8.22 -8.28
N ALA A 370 -6.88 -8.49 -8.61
CA ALA A 370 -7.34 -9.77 -9.15
C ALA A 370 -6.68 -10.07 -10.51
N PHE A 371 -6.64 -9.08 -11.40
CA PHE A 371 -5.98 -9.15 -12.70
C PHE A 371 -4.50 -9.55 -12.55
N LEU A 372 -3.73 -8.84 -11.71
CA LEU A 372 -2.34 -9.21 -11.43
C LEU A 372 -2.21 -10.62 -10.85
N SER A 373 -3.19 -11.06 -10.05
CA SER A 373 -3.23 -12.40 -9.49
C SER A 373 -3.38 -13.48 -10.57
N THR A 374 -4.04 -13.18 -11.70
CA THR A 374 -4.17 -14.14 -12.81
C THR A 374 -2.83 -14.45 -13.47
N VAL A 375 -1.92 -13.46 -13.52
CA VAL A 375 -0.54 -13.65 -13.98
C VAL A 375 0.21 -14.58 -13.04
N CYS A 376 0.01 -14.41 -11.73
CA CYS A 376 0.76 -15.12 -10.68
C CYS A 376 0.23 -16.53 -10.41
N PHE A 377 -1.09 -16.72 -10.42
CA PHE A 377 -1.80 -17.90 -9.91
C PHE A 377 -2.73 -18.54 -10.95
N GLY A 378 -2.97 -17.89 -12.08
CA GLY A 378 -3.89 -18.30 -13.13
C GLY A 378 -5.32 -17.79 -12.94
N PRO A 379 -6.19 -17.94 -13.95
CA PRO A 379 -7.55 -17.39 -13.95
C PRO A 379 -8.50 -18.02 -12.91
N ASN A 380 -8.22 -19.26 -12.48
CA ASN A 380 -9.01 -19.99 -11.49
C ASN A 380 -8.42 -19.88 -10.06
N SER A 381 -7.74 -18.77 -9.75
CA SER A 381 -7.14 -18.59 -8.42
C SER A 381 -8.20 -18.40 -7.34
N GLN A 382 -7.87 -18.77 -6.09
CA GLN A 382 -8.73 -18.48 -4.94
C GLN A 382 -8.93 -16.96 -4.75
N LEU A 383 -7.94 -16.15 -5.16
CA LEU A 383 -8.03 -14.69 -5.08
C LEU A 383 -9.07 -14.13 -6.08
N MET A 384 -9.14 -14.68 -7.29
CA MET A 384 -10.22 -14.35 -8.23
C MET A 384 -11.60 -14.68 -7.65
N SER A 385 -11.76 -15.87 -7.07
CA SER A 385 -13.02 -16.27 -6.41
C SER A 385 -13.36 -15.38 -5.20
N LYS A 386 -12.35 -14.96 -4.42
CA LYS A 386 -12.53 -14.00 -3.32
C LYS A 386 -13.06 -12.67 -3.83
N VAL A 387 -12.47 -12.14 -4.91
CA VAL A 387 -12.92 -10.89 -5.53
C VAL A 387 -14.32 -11.02 -6.11
N GLU A 388 -14.63 -12.12 -6.80
CA GLU A 388 -15.98 -12.43 -7.28
C GLU A 388 -17.00 -12.45 -6.13
N SER A 389 -16.72 -13.16 -5.04
CA SER A 389 -17.58 -13.21 -3.85
C SER A 389 -17.79 -11.80 -3.26
N LEU A 390 -16.71 -11.05 -3.13
CA LEU A 390 -16.74 -9.68 -2.65
C LEU A 390 -17.56 -8.78 -3.57
N LEU A 391 -17.58 -8.98 -4.89
CA LEU A 391 -18.35 -8.20 -5.86
C LEU A 391 -19.79 -8.71 -6.06
N SER A 392 -20.07 -9.99 -5.77
CA SER A 392 -21.38 -10.63 -5.86
C SER A 392 -22.26 -10.26 -4.67
N VAL A 393 -21.70 -10.26 -3.46
CA VAL A 393 -22.35 -9.72 -2.25
C VAL A 393 -22.61 -8.20 -2.38
N LYS A 394 -22.05 -7.55 -3.41
CA LYS A 394 -22.19 -6.11 -3.68
C LYS A 394 -23.26 -5.75 -4.72
N GLY A 395 -23.95 -6.71 -5.33
CA GLY A 395 -24.95 -6.42 -6.40
C GLY A 395 -24.35 -5.86 -7.70
N THR A 396 -23.06 -5.52 -7.74
CA THR A 396 -22.31 -5.00 -8.90
C THR A 396 -22.22 -5.96 -10.08
N LEU A 397 -22.42 -7.26 -9.86
CA LEU A 397 -22.38 -8.29 -10.91
C LEU A 397 -23.78 -8.69 -11.44
N ASN A 398 -24.86 -8.22 -10.81
CA ASN A 398 -26.25 -8.53 -11.21
C ASN A 398 -26.90 -7.34 -11.92
N GLY A 399 -26.21 -6.82 -12.93
CA GLY A 399 -26.70 -5.78 -13.84
C GLY A 399 -26.39 -6.15 -15.28
#